data_AF-A0A952SL20-F1
#
_entry.id   AF-A0A952SL20-F1
#
_cell.length_a   1.000
_cell.length_b   1.000
_cell.length_c   1.000
_cell.angle_alpha   90.00
_cell.angle_beta   90.00
_cell.angle_gamma   90.00
#
_symmetry.space_group_name_H-M   'P 1'
#
loop_
_entity.id
_entity.type
_entity.pdbx_description
1 polymer ?
#
loop_
_entity_poly.entity_id
_entity_poly.type
_entity_poly.pdbx_seq_one_letter_code
_entity_poly.pdbx_strand_id
1 'polypeptide(L)'
;MALKTLDSLHIVMASSEAVPYAKTGGLADVVGALSMALAKSGYQVTVLLPGYRTQLAQKARRIAMQFSVPVGERPMDVSIEEEYLTVTGALHHVRVLFVCHDPYFDRPGLYQQDHRDYPDNLDRFTLFCRAVIQAMHILVDVRREKIDILHLHDWQTALCAVYLKALAHEHNSLQSIKTLLTVHNLGYQGIFPGQEFMKTGLPSS
;
A
#
# COMPACT_ATOMS: atom_id res chain seq x y z
N MET A 1 -32.77 -20.78 4.21
CA MET A 1 -32.52 -19.84 3.10
C MET A 1 -31.01 -19.76 2.95
N ALA A 2 -30.43 -20.50 1.99
CA ALA A 2 -28.99 -20.51 1.80
C ALA A 2 -28.57 -19.14 1.24
N LEU A 3 -27.77 -18.39 2.01
CA LEU A 3 -27.03 -17.26 1.47
C LEU A 3 -26.24 -17.79 0.29
N LYS A 4 -26.55 -17.32 -0.93
CA LYS A 4 -25.63 -17.42 -2.06
C LYS A 4 -24.31 -16.85 -1.54
N THR A 5 -23.31 -17.71 -1.34
CA THR A 5 -21.93 -17.29 -1.14
C THR A 5 -21.56 -16.47 -2.37
N LEU A 6 -21.64 -15.15 -2.26
CA LEU A 6 -20.79 -14.29 -3.06
C LEU A 6 -19.38 -14.83 -2.82
N ASP A 7 -18.63 -15.13 -3.89
CA ASP A 7 -17.22 -15.45 -3.76
C ASP A 7 -16.59 -14.38 -2.84
N SER A 8 -15.89 -14.84 -1.80
CA SER A 8 -15.30 -13.94 -0.82
C SER A 8 -14.37 -12.96 -1.54
N LEU A 9 -14.72 -11.67 -1.47
CA LEU A 9 -13.93 -10.62 -2.12
C LEU A 9 -12.53 -10.56 -1.51
N HIS A 10 -11.53 -10.30 -2.35
CA HIS A 10 -10.19 -9.95 -1.90
C HIS A 10 -9.98 -8.45 -1.97
N ILE A 11 -9.74 -7.86 -0.79
CA ILE A 11 -9.53 -6.43 -0.59
C ILE A 11 -8.05 -6.21 -0.27
N VAL A 12 -7.38 -5.46 -1.14
CA VAL A 12 -6.03 -4.95 -0.91
C VAL A 12 -6.14 -3.52 -0.38
N MET A 13 -5.70 -3.29 0.84
CA MET A 13 -5.66 -1.97 1.47
C MET A 13 -4.24 -1.41 1.41
N ALA A 14 -4.05 -0.25 0.79
CA ALA A 14 -2.79 0.48 0.85
C ALA A 14 -2.92 1.63 1.84
N SER A 15 -1.98 1.72 2.78
CA SER A 15 -1.93 2.81 3.76
C SER A 15 -0.49 3.14 4.11
N SER A 16 -0.22 4.37 4.52
CA SER A 16 1.04 4.71 5.20
C SER A 16 1.07 4.24 6.66
N GLU A 17 -0.07 3.92 7.26
CA GLU A 17 -0.16 3.54 8.68
C GLU A 17 -1.16 2.43 8.93
N ALA A 18 -0.84 1.55 9.88
CA ALA A 18 -1.75 0.57 10.45
C ALA A 18 -1.18 0.05 11.77
N VAL A 19 -2.02 -0.06 12.80
CA VAL A 19 -1.66 -0.81 14.01
C VAL A 19 -1.59 -2.31 13.73
N PRO A 20 -0.68 -3.06 14.36
CA PRO A 20 0.29 -2.64 15.39
C PRO A 20 1.62 -2.12 14.81
N TYR A 21 1.72 -1.92 13.50
CA TYR A 21 3.00 -1.68 12.84
C TYR A 21 3.41 -0.21 12.90
N ALA A 22 2.64 0.69 12.30
CA ALA A 22 3.02 2.09 12.11
C ALA A 22 1.89 3.01 12.55
N LYS A 23 2.18 3.95 13.45
CA LYS A 23 1.19 4.87 14.01
C LYS A 23 1.78 6.23 14.33
N THR A 24 1.17 7.26 13.77
CA THR A 24 1.28 8.66 14.21
C THR A 24 -0.09 9.25 14.56
N GLY A 25 -1.19 8.67 14.07
CA GLY A 25 -2.54 9.15 14.35
C GLY A 25 -3.65 8.12 14.20
N GLY A 26 -4.88 8.60 14.04
CA GLY A 26 -6.09 7.77 13.99
C GLY A 26 -6.23 6.91 12.72
N LEU A 27 -5.56 7.29 11.62
CA LEU A 27 -5.49 6.48 10.39
C LEU A 27 -5.03 5.04 10.70
N ALA A 28 -3.98 4.91 11.52
CA ALA A 28 -3.42 3.61 11.89
C ALA A 28 -4.46 2.71 12.58
N ASP A 29 -5.23 3.29 13.49
CA ASP A 29 -6.26 2.58 14.25
C ASP A 29 -7.39 2.13 13.32
N VAL A 30 -7.81 3.00 12.40
CA VAL A 30 -8.85 2.68 11.42
C VAL A 30 -8.42 1.54 10.51
N VAL A 31 -7.23 1.60 9.90
CA VAL A 31 -6.75 0.55 8.97
C VAL A 31 -6.56 -0.77 9.71
N GLY A 32 -5.98 -0.75 10.91
CA GLY A 32 -5.81 -1.95 11.73
C GLY A 32 -7.15 -2.58 12.13
N ALA A 33 -8.10 -1.79 12.64
CA ALA A 33 -9.41 -2.29 13.04
C ALA A 33 -10.25 -2.77 11.85
N LEU A 34 -10.26 -1.99 10.75
CA LEU A 34 -11.04 -2.29 9.55
C LEU A 34 -10.56 -3.57 8.87
N SER A 35 -9.25 -3.75 8.70
CA SER A 35 -8.70 -4.97 8.10
C SER A 35 -9.08 -6.23 8.88
N MET A 36 -9.00 -6.18 10.21
CA MET A 36 -9.46 -7.28 11.07
C MET A 36 -10.98 -7.51 11.00
N ALA A 37 -11.77 -6.44 10.95
CA ALA A 37 -13.22 -6.54 10.84
C ALA A 37 -13.66 -7.16 9.51
N LEU A 38 -13.02 -6.79 8.41
CA LEU A 38 -13.25 -7.39 7.08
C LEU A 38 -12.88 -8.87 7.07
N ALA A 39 -11.73 -9.24 7.65
CA ALA A 39 -11.33 -10.64 7.78
C ALA A 39 -12.32 -11.48 8.61
N LYS A 40 -12.82 -10.93 9.74
CA LYS A 40 -13.89 -11.55 10.54
C LYS A 40 -15.20 -11.70 9.79
N SER A 41 -15.47 -10.79 8.85
CA SER A 41 -16.64 -10.85 7.97
C SER A 41 -16.47 -11.85 6.82
N GLY A 42 -15.34 -12.58 6.77
CA GLY A 42 -15.07 -13.62 5.81
C GLY A 42 -14.40 -13.15 4.52
N TYR A 43 -13.96 -11.88 4.43
CA TYR A 43 -13.21 -11.36 3.28
C TYR A 43 -11.72 -11.72 3.35
N GLN A 44 -11.09 -11.89 2.20
CA GLN A 44 -9.63 -11.95 2.13
C GLN A 44 -9.09 -10.52 2.19
N VAL A 45 -8.09 -10.27 3.05
CA VAL A 45 -7.55 -8.93 3.26
C VAL A 45 -6.03 -8.95 3.19
N THR A 46 -5.48 -8.10 2.32
CA THR A 46 -4.04 -7.80 2.28
C THR A 46 -3.84 -6.32 2.61
N VAL A 47 -2.95 -5.99 3.54
CA VAL A 47 -2.56 -4.61 3.85
C VAL A 47 -1.14 -4.37 3.35
N LEU A 48 -0.96 -3.40 2.45
CA LEU A 48 0.34 -2.90 2.01
C LEU A 48 0.72 -1.66 2.82
N LEU A 49 1.91 -1.70 3.42
CA LEU A 49 2.48 -0.63 4.25
C LEU A 49 3.92 -0.35 3.83
N PRO A 50 4.44 0.88 4.03
CA PRO A 50 5.87 1.10 3.97
C PRO A 50 6.59 0.32 5.08
N GLY A 51 7.72 -0.30 4.75
CA GLY A 51 8.59 -1.03 5.67
C GLY A 51 9.44 -0.08 6.50
N TYR A 52 8.81 0.67 7.41
CA TYR A 52 9.52 1.61 8.28
C TYR A 52 10.47 0.92 9.27
N ARG A 53 11.58 1.59 9.61
CA ARG A 53 12.62 1.10 10.54
C ARG A 53 12.07 0.48 11.82
N THR A 54 11.15 1.20 12.46
CA THR A 54 10.61 0.84 13.78
C THR A 54 9.87 -0.50 13.79
N GLN A 55 9.51 -1.02 12.61
CA GLN A 55 8.72 -2.23 12.36
C GLN A 55 9.62 -3.38 11.91
N LEU A 56 10.65 -3.08 11.10
CA LEU A 56 11.61 -4.06 10.60
C LEU A 56 12.59 -4.52 11.68
N ALA A 57 12.98 -3.63 12.60
CA ALA A 57 13.92 -3.95 13.68
C ALA A 57 13.39 -5.01 14.68
N GLN A 58 12.08 -5.32 14.67
CA GLN A 58 11.45 -6.13 15.70
C GLN A 58 11.34 -7.63 15.36
N LYS A 59 11.48 -8.03 14.08
CA LYS A 59 11.27 -9.42 13.67
C LYS A 59 11.79 -9.69 12.25
N ALA A 60 12.51 -10.80 12.06
CA ALA A 60 12.84 -11.29 10.73
C ALA A 60 11.56 -11.73 10.00
N ARG A 61 11.32 -11.21 8.78
CA ARG A 61 10.19 -11.57 7.94
C ARG A 61 10.66 -12.23 6.65
N ARG A 62 9.76 -12.95 5.99
CA ARG A 62 10.05 -13.57 4.69
C ARG A 62 10.02 -12.51 3.61
N ILE A 63 11.08 -12.42 2.81
CA ILE A 63 11.04 -11.67 1.55
C ILE A 63 10.17 -12.46 0.57
N ALA A 64 9.01 -11.89 0.22
CA ALA A 64 8.05 -12.50 -0.69
C ALA A 64 8.29 -12.11 -2.15
N MET A 65 8.80 -10.90 -2.42
CA MET A 65 9.04 -10.36 -3.76
C MET A 65 10.25 -9.43 -3.75
N GLN A 66 10.94 -9.32 -4.88
CA GLN A 66 11.97 -8.32 -5.15
C GLN A 66 11.82 -7.83 -6.59
N PHE A 67 11.88 -6.51 -6.79
CA PHE A 67 11.74 -5.87 -8.10
C PHE A 67 12.27 -4.44 -8.03
N SER A 68 12.30 -3.76 -9.18
CA SER A 68 12.68 -2.35 -9.29
C SER A 68 11.52 -1.53 -9.81
N VAL A 69 11.33 -0.32 -9.28
CA VAL A 69 10.29 0.64 -9.73
C VAL A 69 10.91 2.01 -9.99
N PRO A 70 10.40 2.79 -10.97
CA PRO A 70 10.98 4.09 -11.29
C PRO A 70 10.53 5.19 -10.31
N VAL A 71 11.45 6.03 -9.85
CA VAL A 71 11.14 7.31 -9.18
C VAL A 71 11.83 8.42 -9.97
N GLY A 72 11.05 9.22 -10.68
CA GLY A 72 11.54 9.98 -11.82
C GLY A 72 12.12 9.04 -12.88
N GLU A 73 13.36 9.32 -13.29
CA GLU A 73 14.09 8.51 -14.29
C GLU A 73 14.94 7.40 -13.67
N ARG A 74 14.94 7.26 -12.33
CA ARG A 74 15.83 6.34 -11.63
C ARG A 74 15.09 5.07 -11.22
N PRO A 75 15.58 3.87 -11.60
CA PRO A 75 15.07 2.63 -11.04
C PRO A 75 15.51 2.52 -9.57
N MET A 76 14.58 2.11 -8.71
CA MET A 76 14.78 1.93 -7.27
C MET A 76 14.42 0.50 -6.89
N ASP A 77 15.37 -0.21 -6.30
CA ASP A 77 15.15 -1.58 -5.84
C ASP A 77 14.28 -1.62 -4.60
N VAL A 78 13.33 -2.54 -4.61
CA VAL A 78 12.32 -2.73 -3.57
C VAL A 78 12.24 -4.22 -3.24
N SER A 79 12.21 -4.54 -1.96
CA SER A 79 11.79 -5.85 -1.47
C SER A 79 10.41 -5.75 -0.81
N ILE A 80 9.61 -6.80 -0.96
CA ILE A 80 8.36 -6.94 -0.23
C ILE A 80 8.54 -8.00 0.85
N GLU A 81 8.44 -7.60 2.11
CA GLU A 81 8.39 -8.53 3.23
C GLU A 81 6.95 -8.89 3.58
N GLU A 82 6.73 -10.11 4.05
CA GLU A 82 5.39 -10.65 4.29
C GLU A 82 5.23 -11.16 5.73
N GLU A 83 4.05 -10.86 6.30
CA GLU A 83 3.59 -11.36 7.58
C GLU A 83 2.08 -11.66 7.52
N TYR A 84 1.59 -12.52 8.41
CA TYR A 84 0.17 -12.79 8.60
C TYR A 84 -0.24 -12.46 10.03
N LEU A 85 -1.21 -11.57 10.18
CA LEU A 85 -1.83 -11.27 11.46
C LEU A 85 -2.99 -12.24 11.71
N THR A 86 -2.90 -12.98 12.81
CA THR A 86 -3.97 -13.88 13.23
C THR A 86 -5.11 -13.09 13.84
N VAL A 87 -6.33 -13.31 13.34
CA VAL A 87 -7.54 -12.66 13.82
C VAL A 87 -8.46 -13.70 14.43
N THR A 88 -8.64 -13.65 15.75
CA THR A 88 -9.49 -14.59 16.48
C THR A 88 -10.93 -14.55 15.95
N GLY A 89 -11.47 -15.71 15.58
CA GLY A 89 -12.83 -15.86 15.06
C GLY A 89 -13.00 -15.45 13.59
N ALA A 90 -11.92 -15.16 12.87
CA ALA A 90 -11.97 -14.92 11.43
C ALA A 90 -11.70 -16.20 10.63
N LEU A 91 -12.30 -16.28 9.43
CA LEU A 91 -12.00 -17.35 8.47
C LEU A 91 -10.63 -17.18 7.82
N HIS A 92 -10.19 -15.94 7.68
CA HIS A 92 -8.92 -15.58 7.04
C HIS A 92 -8.02 -14.79 7.99
N HIS A 93 -6.71 -14.98 7.85
CA HIS A 93 -5.72 -14.07 8.42
C HIS A 93 -5.67 -12.77 7.62
N VAL A 94 -5.25 -11.68 8.25
CA VAL A 94 -4.89 -10.45 7.51
C VAL A 94 -3.46 -10.63 7.03
N ARG A 95 -3.27 -10.65 5.71
CA ARG A 95 -1.93 -10.66 5.09
C ARG A 95 -1.37 -9.24 5.13
N VAL A 96 -0.11 -9.08 5.50
CA VAL A 96 0.55 -7.78 5.57
C VAL A 96 1.81 -7.83 4.72
N LEU A 97 1.93 -6.89 3.79
CA LEU A 97 3.04 -6.76 2.87
C LEU A 97 3.75 -5.43 3.12
N PHE A 98 5.02 -5.48 3.48
CA PHE A 98 5.83 -4.30 3.74
C PHE A 98 6.66 -3.95 2.51
N VAL A 99 6.51 -2.74 2.00
CA VAL A 99 7.34 -2.19 0.92
C VAL A 99 8.63 -1.65 1.52
N CYS A 100 9.72 -2.41 1.39
CA CYS A 100 11.00 -2.10 1.98
C CYS A 100 11.92 -1.40 0.98
N HIS A 101 12.41 -0.23 1.38
CA HIS A 101 13.44 0.54 0.69
C HIS A 101 14.12 1.44 1.73
N ASP A 102 15.22 0.95 2.31
CA ASP A 102 15.89 1.59 3.45
C ASP A 102 16.21 3.07 3.22
N PRO A 103 16.68 3.51 2.03
CA PRO A 103 16.93 4.93 1.80
C PRO A 103 15.73 5.85 2.05
N TYR A 104 14.49 5.34 2.00
CA TYR A 104 13.26 6.12 2.24
C TYR A 104 12.54 5.78 3.54
N PHE A 105 12.62 4.53 4.01
CA PHE A 105 11.83 4.06 5.15
C PHE A 105 12.67 3.75 6.39
N ASP A 106 14.00 3.70 6.27
CA ASP A 106 14.92 3.64 7.41
C ASP A 106 15.12 5.05 8.01
N ARG A 107 14.08 5.55 8.69
CA ARG A 107 14.01 6.92 9.25
C ARG A 107 13.40 6.94 10.65
N PRO A 108 13.69 7.96 11.48
CA PRO A 108 13.12 8.08 12.83
C PRO A 108 11.60 8.29 12.86
N GLY A 109 11.04 8.95 11.85
CA GLY A 109 9.61 9.25 11.75
C GLY A 109 9.02 8.85 10.40
N LEU A 110 7.69 8.75 10.33
CA LEU A 110 6.98 8.29 9.13
C LEU A 110 6.93 9.36 8.05
N TYR A 111 6.57 10.60 8.40
CA TYR A 111 6.43 11.73 7.47
C TYR A 111 7.38 12.89 7.78
N GLN A 112 7.79 12.99 9.04
CA GLN A 112 8.47 14.14 9.59
C GLN A 112 9.65 13.72 10.46
N GLN A 113 10.60 14.64 10.59
CA GLN A 113 11.61 14.67 11.64
C GLN A 113 11.61 16.08 12.24
N ASP A 114 11.59 16.17 13.58
CA ASP A 114 11.60 17.45 14.29
C ASP A 114 10.51 18.44 13.81
N HIS A 115 9.29 17.92 13.61
CA HIS A 115 8.11 18.65 13.11
C HIS A 115 8.24 19.25 11.70
N ARG A 116 9.20 18.78 10.91
CA ARG A 116 9.37 19.16 9.51
C ARG A 116 9.15 17.95 8.63
N ASP A 117 8.34 18.12 7.59
CA ASP A 117 8.17 17.10 6.56
C ASP A 117 9.51 16.76 5.93
N TYR A 118 9.73 15.46 5.66
CA TYR A 118 10.87 15.09 4.84
C TYR A 118 10.71 15.70 3.44
N PRO A 119 11.75 16.37 2.91
CA PRO A 119 11.66 17.07 1.64
C PRO A 119 11.46 16.12 0.45
N ASP A 120 11.75 14.84 0.63
CA ASP A 120 11.58 13.77 -0.35
C ASP A 120 10.28 12.98 -0.15
N ASN A 121 9.32 13.48 0.64
CA ASN A 121 8.03 12.80 0.85
C ASN A 121 7.30 12.43 -0.45
N LEU A 122 7.38 13.28 -1.48
CA LEU A 122 6.83 12.96 -2.79
C LEU A 122 7.52 11.73 -3.41
N ASP A 123 8.85 11.68 -3.41
CA ASP A 123 9.65 10.56 -3.90
C ASP A 123 9.30 9.26 -3.13
N ARG A 124 9.23 9.36 -1.80
CA ARG A 124 8.96 8.22 -0.90
C ARG A 124 7.59 7.59 -1.17
N PHE A 125 6.54 8.41 -1.27
CA PHE A 125 5.19 7.91 -1.51
C PHE A 125 4.92 7.59 -2.99
N THR A 126 5.69 8.18 -3.92
CA THR A 126 5.75 7.72 -5.32
C THR A 126 6.30 6.29 -5.39
N LEU A 127 7.45 6.04 -4.76
CA LEU A 127 8.05 4.70 -4.70
C LEU A 127 7.05 3.70 -4.10
N PHE A 128 6.43 4.07 -2.98
CA PHE A 128 5.42 3.23 -2.33
C PHE A 128 4.27 2.88 -3.27
N CYS A 129 3.66 3.88 -3.92
CA CYS A 129 2.53 3.66 -4.82
C CYS A 129 2.91 2.79 -6.02
N ARG A 130 4.09 2.99 -6.62
CA ARG A 130 4.54 2.14 -7.72
C ARG A 130 4.86 0.72 -7.28
N ALA A 131 5.46 0.55 -6.11
CA ALA A 131 5.71 -0.76 -5.54
C ALA A 131 4.40 -1.51 -5.23
N VAL A 132 3.37 -0.80 -4.76
CA VAL A 132 2.01 -1.36 -4.58
C VAL A 132 1.47 -1.90 -5.91
N ILE A 133 1.52 -1.11 -6.99
CA ILE A 133 1.02 -1.56 -8.30
C ILE A 133 1.84 -2.72 -8.86
N GLN A 134 3.17 -2.67 -8.74
CA GLN A 134 4.04 -3.76 -9.18
C GLN A 134 3.79 -5.05 -8.38
N ALA A 135 3.63 -4.95 -7.06
CA ALA A 135 3.27 -6.08 -6.21
C ALA A 135 1.91 -6.65 -6.64
N MET A 136 0.90 -5.80 -6.86
CA MET A 136 -0.41 -6.25 -7.34
C MET A 136 -0.33 -6.96 -8.69
N HIS A 137 0.46 -6.46 -9.65
CA HIS A 137 0.71 -7.13 -10.91
C HIS A 137 1.28 -8.54 -10.70
N ILE A 138 2.27 -8.71 -9.83
CA ILE A 138 2.84 -10.02 -9.50
C ILE A 138 1.78 -10.94 -8.86
N LEU A 139 1.00 -10.42 -7.90
CA LEU A 139 -0.04 -11.21 -7.24
C LEU A 139 -1.09 -11.71 -8.25
N VAL A 140 -1.54 -10.85 -9.15
CA VAL A 140 -2.59 -11.21 -10.13
C VAL A 140 -2.04 -12.06 -11.27
N ASP A 141 -0.97 -11.63 -11.94
CA ASP A 141 -0.53 -12.29 -13.18
C ASP A 141 0.39 -13.47 -12.96
N VAL A 142 1.23 -13.42 -11.92
CA VAL A 142 2.16 -14.51 -11.63
C VAL A 142 1.55 -15.49 -10.65
N ARG A 143 0.95 -14.99 -9.55
CA ARG A 143 0.39 -15.86 -8.51
C ARG A 143 -1.09 -16.21 -8.71
N ARG A 144 -1.74 -15.62 -9.72
CA ARG A 144 -3.14 -15.88 -10.07
C ARG A 144 -4.11 -15.58 -8.92
N GLU A 145 -3.76 -14.63 -8.06
CA GLU A 145 -4.66 -14.11 -7.03
C GLU A 145 -5.74 -13.25 -7.68
N LYS A 146 -7.00 -13.48 -7.34
CA LYS A 146 -8.12 -12.65 -7.78
C LYS A 146 -8.28 -11.50 -6.78
N ILE A 147 -7.84 -10.30 -7.16
CA ILE A 147 -8.05 -9.08 -6.38
C ILE A 147 -9.29 -8.35 -6.91
N ASP A 148 -10.20 -7.97 -6.03
CA ASP A 148 -11.44 -7.29 -6.42
C ASP A 148 -11.36 -5.78 -6.16
N ILE A 149 -10.74 -5.38 -5.04
CA ILE A 149 -10.72 -3.99 -4.56
C ILE A 149 -9.31 -3.57 -4.14
N LEU A 150 -8.88 -2.39 -4.62
CA LEU A 150 -7.78 -1.61 -4.08
C LEU A 150 -8.33 -0.45 -3.25
N HIS A 151 -8.22 -0.55 -1.93
CA HIS A 151 -8.66 0.46 -0.97
C HIS A 151 -7.48 1.32 -0.54
N LEU A 152 -7.51 2.58 -0.94
CA LEU A 152 -6.49 3.59 -0.72
C LEU A 152 -6.87 4.46 0.49
N HIS A 153 -5.90 4.72 1.35
CA HIS A 153 -6.06 5.59 2.52
C HIS A 153 -5.15 6.82 2.39
N ASP A 154 -5.78 8.00 2.32
CA ASP A 154 -5.15 9.31 2.21
C ASP A 154 -4.19 9.52 1.01
N TRP A 155 -3.64 10.73 0.93
CA TRP A 155 -2.84 11.21 -0.20
C TRP A 155 -1.59 10.36 -0.46
N GLN A 156 -1.01 9.75 0.58
CA GLN A 156 0.18 8.90 0.49
C GLN A 156 -0.02 7.70 -0.43
N THR A 157 -1.27 7.33 -0.69
CA THR A 157 -1.63 6.16 -1.52
C THR A 157 -2.46 6.54 -2.74
N ALA A 158 -2.87 7.81 -2.87
CA ALA A 158 -3.77 8.28 -3.92
C ALA A 158 -3.18 8.11 -5.33
N LEU A 159 -1.85 8.20 -5.49
CA LEU A 159 -1.19 7.95 -6.78
C LEU A 159 -1.39 6.52 -7.29
N CYS A 160 -1.66 5.53 -6.42
CA CYS A 160 -2.03 4.18 -6.87
C CYS A 160 -3.24 4.19 -7.80
N ALA A 161 -4.24 5.05 -7.55
CA ALA A 161 -5.42 5.15 -8.42
C ALA A 161 -5.03 5.62 -9.83
N VAL A 162 -4.10 6.57 -9.91
CA VAL A 162 -3.60 7.10 -11.18
C VAL A 162 -2.78 6.05 -11.91
N TYR A 163 -1.84 5.39 -11.22
CA TYR A 163 -1.03 4.33 -11.81
C TYR A 163 -1.85 3.13 -12.26
N LEU A 164 -2.84 2.70 -11.47
CA LEU A 164 -3.72 1.59 -11.85
C LEU A 164 -4.45 1.89 -13.16
N LYS A 165 -4.85 3.15 -13.40
CA LYS A 165 -5.49 3.58 -14.65
C LYS A 165 -4.49 3.79 -15.79
N ALA A 166 -3.37 4.44 -15.52
CA ALA A 166 -2.37 4.77 -16.55
C ALA A 166 -1.67 3.50 -17.07
N LEU A 167 -1.37 2.56 -16.18
CA LEU A 167 -0.68 1.30 -16.47
C LEU A 167 -1.65 0.15 -16.76
N ALA A 168 -2.96 0.37 -16.63
CA ALA A 168 -3.98 -0.66 -16.93
C ALA A 168 -3.89 -1.16 -18.37
N HIS A 169 -3.43 -0.34 -19.32
CA HIS A 169 -3.23 -0.74 -20.71
C HIS A 169 -2.05 -1.71 -20.88
N GLU A 170 -1.04 -1.63 -20.01
CA GLU A 170 0.10 -2.53 -19.99
C GLU A 170 -0.26 -3.87 -19.32
N HIS A 171 -1.25 -3.85 -18.42
CA HIS A 171 -1.66 -5.00 -17.61
C HIS A 171 -3.18 -5.19 -17.61
N ASN A 172 -3.70 -5.87 -18.64
CA ASN A 172 -5.14 -6.17 -18.78
C ASN A 172 -5.79 -6.80 -17.53
N SER A 173 -5.00 -7.54 -16.76
CA SER A 173 -5.42 -8.22 -15.53
C SER A 173 -5.80 -7.30 -14.38
N LEU A 174 -5.26 -6.07 -14.35
CA LEU A 174 -5.54 -5.09 -13.30
C LEU A 174 -6.79 -4.24 -13.60
N GLN A 175 -7.31 -4.27 -14.83
CA GLN A 175 -8.43 -3.41 -15.27
C GLN A 175 -9.76 -3.72 -14.57
N SER A 176 -9.93 -4.93 -14.05
CA SER A 176 -11.15 -5.34 -13.35
C SER A 176 -11.21 -4.82 -11.90
N ILE A 177 -10.06 -4.46 -11.32
CA ILE A 177 -9.92 -4.06 -9.92
C ILE A 177 -10.62 -2.72 -9.70
N LYS A 178 -11.48 -2.64 -8.67
CA LYS A 178 -12.14 -1.39 -8.28
C LYS A 178 -11.28 -0.62 -7.29
N THR A 179 -11.29 0.70 -7.38
CA THR A 179 -10.56 1.57 -6.45
C THR A 179 -11.52 2.27 -5.50
N LEU A 180 -11.18 2.30 -4.20
CA LEU A 180 -11.86 3.09 -3.19
C LEU A 180 -10.83 3.99 -2.51
N LEU A 181 -11.03 5.30 -2.49
CA LEU A 181 -10.19 6.22 -1.74
C LEU A 181 -10.94 6.69 -0.48
N THR A 182 -10.34 6.50 0.68
CA THR A 182 -10.82 7.06 1.95
C THR A 182 -9.88 8.16 2.41
N VAL A 183 -10.45 9.34 2.64
CA VAL A 183 -9.76 10.50 3.21
C VAL A 183 -10.05 10.57 4.69
N HIS A 184 -9.02 10.50 5.53
CA HIS A 184 -9.11 10.59 6.99
C HIS A 184 -8.89 12.02 7.47
N ASN A 185 -8.14 12.82 6.71
CA ASN A 185 -7.88 14.21 7.06
C ASN A 185 -7.71 15.10 5.82
N LEU A 186 -8.70 15.96 5.56
CA LEU A 186 -8.68 16.93 4.46
C LEU A 186 -7.61 18.04 4.62
N GLY A 187 -7.01 18.18 5.81
CA GLY A 187 -5.91 19.11 6.06
C GLY A 187 -4.59 18.70 5.39
N TYR A 188 -4.42 17.41 5.03
CA TYR A 188 -3.21 16.90 4.38
C TYR A 188 -3.55 16.30 3.02
N GLN A 189 -3.18 17.00 1.95
CA GLN A 189 -3.62 16.69 0.59
C GLN A 189 -2.51 16.18 -0.34
N GLY A 190 -1.25 16.20 0.12
CA GLY A 190 -0.10 15.89 -0.74
C GLY A 190 0.11 16.97 -1.81
N ILE A 191 0.10 18.24 -1.42
CA ILE A 191 0.34 19.36 -2.33
C ILE A 191 1.84 19.56 -2.48
N PHE A 192 2.33 19.40 -3.71
CA PHE A 192 3.74 19.60 -4.06
C PHE A 192 3.88 20.60 -5.21
N PRO A 193 5.02 21.28 -5.35
CA PRO A 193 5.31 22.13 -6.50
C PRO A 193 5.20 21.37 -7.82
N GLY A 194 4.61 21.99 -8.84
CA GLY A 194 4.40 21.35 -10.15
C GLY A 194 5.69 20.91 -10.83
N GLN A 195 6.83 21.54 -10.53
CA GLN A 195 8.14 21.14 -11.06
C GLN A 195 8.56 19.74 -10.61
N GLU A 196 8.01 19.25 -9.50
CA GLU A 196 8.30 17.92 -8.98
C GLU A 196 7.44 16.81 -9.62
N PHE A 197 6.50 17.16 -10.51
CA PHE A 197 5.62 16.19 -11.17
C PHE A 197 6.40 15.07 -11.85
N MET A 198 7.53 15.38 -12.48
CA MET A 198 8.38 14.40 -13.15
C MET A 198 8.84 13.27 -12.24
N LYS A 199 8.96 13.52 -10.92
CA LYS A 199 9.32 12.49 -9.94
C LYS A 199 8.29 11.37 -9.84
N THR A 200 7.02 11.65 -10.15
CA THR A 200 5.97 10.63 -10.21
C THR A 200 6.20 9.64 -11.36
N GLY A 201 7.01 9.98 -12.37
CA GLY A 201 7.23 9.20 -13.60
C GLY A 201 5.96 9.04 -14.44
N LEU A 202 4.93 9.87 -14.22
CA LEU A 202 3.76 9.96 -15.08
C LEU A 202 4.10 10.84 -16.31
N PRO A 203 3.47 10.59 -17.47
CA PRO A 203 3.65 11.44 -18.64
C PRO A 203 3.12 12.86 -18.37
N SER A 204 3.77 13.86 -18.96
CA SER A 204 3.39 15.27 -18.83
C SER A 204 2.12 15.66 -19.59
N SER A 205 1.64 14.79 -20.48
CA SER A 205 0.42 14.95 -21.29
C SER A 205 -0.15 13.61 -21.71
#